data_AF-A0A2J4NZ27-F1
#
_entry.id   AF-A0A2J4NZ27-F1
#
_cell.length_a   1.000
_cell.length_b   1.000
_cell.length_c   1.000
_cell.angle_alpha   90.00
_cell.angle_beta   90.00
_cell.angle_gamma   90.00
#
_symmetry.space_group_name_H-M   'P 1'
#
loop_
_entity.id
_entity.type
_entity.pdbx_description
1 polymer ?
#
loop_
_entity_poly.entity_id
_entity_poly.type
_entity_poly.pdbx_seq_one_letter_code
_entity_poly.pdbx_strand_id
1 'polypeptide(L)'
;VYKAPQEKHVITVFTDITCGYCHKLHEQMSDYNALGITVRYLAFPRQGLQSEAEQNMKAIWCAKDRNKALDDAMSGKGVQPASCDVDIAKHYMLGVQLGVNGTPAMVLSDGTLMPGYRDPKDLKALLDEHQKQTSGN
;
A
#
# COMPACT_ATOMS: atom_id res chain seq x y z
N VAL A 1 -4.03 7.98 -0.95
CA VAL A 1 -3.35 8.06 0.37
C VAL A 1 -4.42 7.98 1.43
N TYR A 2 -4.24 7.15 2.45
CA TYR A 2 -5.18 7.01 3.56
C TYR A 2 -4.53 7.61 4.79
N LYS A 3 -4.90 8.86 5.08
CA LYS A 3 -4.22 9.68 6.07
C LYS A 3 -4.82 9.47 7.46
N ALA A 4 -3.97 9.24 8.44
CA ALA A 4 -4.37 9.21 9.85
C ALA A 4 -4.80 10.61 10.33
N PRO A 5 -5.86 10.73 11.15
CA PRO A 5 -6.27 12.02 11.73
C PRO A 5 -5.19 12.65 12.62
N GLN A 6 -4.45 11.82 13.36
CA GLN A 6 -3.32 12.21 14.20
C GLN A 6 -2.09 11.43 13.75
N GLU A 7 -1.46 11.89 12.66
CA GLU A 7 -0.33 11.22 12.02
C GLU A 7 0.88 11.13 12.96
N LYS A 8 1.33 9.90 13.21
CA LYS A 8 2.53 9.55 13.98
C LYS A 8 3.56 8.87 13.09
N HIS A 9 3.11 8.02 12.18
CA HIS A 9 3.93 7.24 11.27
C HIS A 9 3.40 7.34 9.84
N VAL A 10 4.31 7.36 8.86
CA VAL A 10 3.98 7.30 7.44
C VAL A 10 4.66 6.09 6.82
N ILE A 11 3.88 5.30 6.12
CA ILE A 11 4.30 4.02 5.56
C ILE A 11 3.89 3.98 4.08
N THR A 12 4.80 3.53 3.21
CA THR A 12 4.48 3.31 1.79
C THR A 12 4.31 1.82 1.53
N VAL A 13 3.17 1.41 1.03
CA VAL A 13 2.82 -0.01 0.85
C VAL A 13 2.74 -0.33 -0.63
N PHE A 14 3.56 -1.26 -1.08
CA PHE A 14 3.39 -1.95 -2.35
C PHE A 14 2.26 -2.97 -2.20
N THR A 15 1.17 -2.75 -2.93
CA THR A 15 -0.08 -3.51 -2.82
C THR A 15 -0.48 -4.12 -4.16
N ASP A 16 -1.25 -5.21 -4.10
CA ASP A 16 -1.84 -5.89 -5.24
C ASP A 16 -3.31 -6.19 -4.91
N ILE A 17 -4.23 -5.72 -5.75
CA ILE A 17 -5.69 -5.91 -5.57
C ILE A 17 -6.14 -7.37 -5.71
N THR A 18 -5.25 -8.28 -6.10
CA THR A 18 -5.51 -9.73 -6.17
C THR A 18 -4.92 -10.49 -4.97
N CYS A 19 -4.31 -9.79 -4.01
CA CYS A 19 -3.62 -10.40 -2.88
C CYS A 19 -4.49 -10.41 -1.62
N GLY A 20 -4.81 -11.60 -1.09
CA GLY A 20 -5.64 -11.76 0.12
C GLY A 20 -5.14 -10.96 1.33
N TYR A 21 -3.83 -10.89 1.56
CA TYR A 21 -3.28 -10.07 2.65
C TYR A 21 -3.34 -8.56 2.37
N CYS A 22 -3.37 -8.13 1.11
CA CYS A 22 -3.62 -6.74 0.76
C CYS A 22 -5.09 -6.37 1.03
N HIS A 23 -6.05 -7.26 0.75
CA HIS A 23 -7.44 -7.08 1.17
C HIS A 23 -7.53 -6.95 2.70
N LYS A 24 -6.92 -7.88 3.44
CA LYS A 24 -6.91 -7.84 4.92
C LYS A 24 -6.33 -6.54 5.47
N LEU A 25 -5.21 -6.06 4.92
CA LEU A 25 -4.63 -4.77 5.30
C LEU A 25 -5.61 -3.61 5.02
N HIS A 26 -6.25 -3.63 3.85
CA HIS A 26 -7.16 -2.57 3.44
C HIS A 26 -8.45 -2.53 4.25
N GLU A 27 -8.99 -3.68 4.62
CA GLU A 27 -10.17 -3.81 5.51
C GLU A 27 -9.92 -3.16 6.87
N GLN A 28 -8.69 -3.19 7.35
CA GLN A 28 -8.28 -2.61 8.64
C GLN A 28 -7.76 -1.18 8.53
N MET A 29 -7.95 -0.49 7.39
CA MET A 29 -7.40 0.85 7.17
C MET A 29 -7.79 1.85 8.27
N SER A 30 -9.03 1.77 8.77
CA SER A 30 -9.51 2.60 9.88
C SER A 30 -8.71 2.37 11.16
N ASP A 31 -8.32 1.13 11.45
CA ASP A 31 -7.58 0.77 12.66
C ASP A 31 -6.14 1.29 12.59
N TYR A 32 -5.48 1.17 11.43
CA TYR A 32 -4.16 1.79 11.21
C TYR A 32 -4.23 3.30 11.39
N ASN A 33 -5.22 3.96 10.77
CA ASN A 33 -5.38 5.41 10.85
C ASN A 33 -5.69 5.88 12.27
N ALA A 34 -6.51 5.14 13.03
CA ALA A 34 -6.80 5.42 14.43
C ALA A 34 -5.55 5.32 15.34
N LEU A 35 -4.61 4.44 15.00
CA LEU A 35 -3.31 4.33 15.68
C LEU A 35 -2.28 5.37 15.23
N GLY A 36 -2.63 6.27 14.32
CA GLY A 36 -1.77 7.32 13.81
C GLY A 36 -0.88 6.88 12.64
N ILE A 37 -1.20 5.78 11.97
CA ILE A 37 -0.43 5.25 10.83
C ILE A 37 -1.10 5.71 9.54
N THR A 38 -0.41 6.57 8.77
CA THR A 38 -0.80 6.96 7.42
C THR A 38 -0.25 5.96 6.42
N VAL A 39 -1.14 5.45 5.55
CA VAL A 39 -0.79 4.47 4.51
C VAL A 39 -0.81 5.11 3.12
N ARG A 40 0.30 4.99 2.40
CA ARG A 40 0.46 5.43 1.01
C ARG A 40 0.63 4.22 0.11
N TYR A 41 -0.29 3.97 -0.80
CA TYR A 41 -0.15 2.82 -1.72
C TYR A 41 0.66 3.15 -2.96
N LEU A 42 1.46 2.17 -3.40
CA LEU A 42 1.99 2.01 -4.74
C LEU A 42 1.54 0.65 -5.29
N ALA A 43 1.23 0.60 -6.58
CA ALA A 43 0.77 -0.63 -7.21
C ALA A 43 1.95 -1.58 -7.49
N PHE A 44 1.79 -2.85 -7.16
CA PHE A 44 2.77 -3.91 -7.44
C PHE A 44 2.05 -5.17 -7.93
N PRO A 45 1.76 -5.30 -9.24
CA PRO A 45 1.12 -6.50 -9.77
C PRO A 45 2.07 -7.68 -9.69
N ARG A 46 1.81 -8.64 -8.78
CA ARG A 46 2.70 -9.81 -8.59
C ARG A 46 2.79 -10.70 -9.83
N GLN A 47 1.75 -10.67 -10.66
CA GLN A 47 1.67 -11.40 -11.93
C GLN A 47 2.37 -10.67 -13.09
N GLY A 48 3.01 -9.52 -12.83
CA GLY A 48 3.76 -8.74 -13.81
C GLY A 48 2.93 -7.71 -14.58
N LEU A 49 3.61 -6.97 -15.45
CA LEU A 49 3.06 -5.77 -16.12
C LEU A 49 2.07 -6.05 -17.25
N GLN A 50 1.93 -7.30 -17.67
CA GLN A 50 0.96 -7.71 -18.70
C GLN A 50 -0.29 -8.38 -18.10
N SER A 51 -0.40 -8.40 -16.77
CA SER A 51 -1.49 -9.06 -16.06
C SER A 51 -2.76 -8.21 -16.02
N GLU A 52 -3.91 -8.88 -15.85
CA GLU A 52 -5.19 -8.20 -15.59
C GLU A 52 -5.12 -7.34 -14.30
N ALA A 53 -4.34 -7.78 -13.31
CA ALA A 53 -4.10 -7.01 -12.08
C ALA A 53 -3.44 -5.66 -12.36
N GLU A 54 -2.48 -5.60 -13.30
CA GLU A 54 -1.87 -4.34 -13.72
C GLU A 54 -2.90 -3.42 -14.37
N GLN A 55 -3.67 -3.94 -15.33
CA GLN A 55 -4.68 -3.15 -16.07
C GLN A 55 -5.73 -2.56 -15.13
N ASN A 56 -6.23 -3.38 -14.21
CA ASN A 56 -7.19 -2.96 -13.20
C ASN A 56 -6.59 -1.94 -12.23
N MET A 57 -5.35 -2.13 -11.76
CA MET A 57 -4.70 -1.15 -10.90
C MET A 57 -4.39 0.16 -11.63
N LYS A 58 -4.04 0.12 -12.93
CA LYS A 58 -3.89 1.31 -13.76
C LYS A 58 -5.19 2.10 -13.82
N ALA A 59 -6.33 1.44 -14.01
CA ALA A 59 -7.64 2.08 -14.00
C ALA A 59 -7.95 2.71 -12.62
N ILE A 60 -7.69 2.01 -11.52
CA ILE A 60 -7.85 2.55 -10.15
C ILE A 60 -7.00 3.82 -9.96
N TRP A 61 -5.73 3.79 -10.37
CA TRP A 61 -4.83 4.95 -10.25
C TRP A 61 -5.18 6.09 -11.21
N CYS A 62 -5.97 5.83 -12.24
CA CYS A 62 -6.49 6.84 -13.14
C CYS A 62 -7.91 7.32 -12.79
N ALA A 63 -8.54 6.73 -11.78
CA ALA A 63 -9.84 7.18 -11.32
C ALA A 63 -9.79 8.61 -10.78
N LYS A 64 -10.89 9.34 -10.97
CA LYS A 64 -11.07 10.69 -10.40
C LYS A 64 -10.92 10.69 -8.88
N ASP A 65 -11.47 9.66 -8.23
CA ASP A 65 -11.29 9.37 -6.81
C ASP A 65 -10.59 8.02 -6.67
N ARG A 66 -9.26 8.05 -6.53
CA ARG A 66 -8.42 6.86 -6.41
C ARG A 66 -8.72 6.07 -5.14
N ASN A 67 -9.02 6.77 -4.04
CA ASN A 67 -9.30 6.14 -2.76
C ASN A 67 -10.59 5.33 -2.87
N LYS A 68 -11.67 5.95 -3.36
CA LYS A 68 -12.93 5.25 -3.60
C LYS A 68 -12.78 4.08 -4.57
N ALA A 69 -12.06 4.26 -5.67
CA ALA A 69 -11.85 3.19 -6.65
C ALA A 69 -11.08 1.99 -6.07
N LEU A 70 -10.08 2.25 -5.21
CA LEU A 70 -9.37 1.18 -4.52
C LEU A 70 -10.24 0.50 -3.46
N ASP A 71 -11.05 1.27 -2.70
CA ASP A 71 -11.99 0.72 -1.72
C ASP A 71 -13.03 -0.20 -2.39
N ASP A 72 -13.58 0.22 -3.53
CA ASP A 72 -14.54 -0.57 -4.31
C ASP A 72 -13.89 -1.84 -4.87
N ALA A 73 -12.65 -1.75 -5.38
CA ALA A 73 -11.91 -2.92 -5.85
C ALA A 73 -11.59 -3.92 -4.72
N MET A 74 -11.09 -3.43 -3.58
CA MET A 74 -10.74 -4.26 -2.43
C MET A 74 -11.95 -4.87 -1.72
N SER A 75 -13.14 -4.29 -1.89
CA SER A 75 -14.42 -4.82 -1.39
C SER A 75 -15.17 -5.71 -2.40
N GLY A 76 -14.59 -5.97 -3.57
CA GLY A 76 -15.15 -6.89 -4.56
C GLY A 76 -16.22 -6.28 -5.47
N LYS A 77 -16.40 -4.95 -5.49
CA LYS A 77 -17.35 -4.27 -6.39
C LYS A 77 -16.81 -4.08 -7.82
N GLY A 78 -15.59 -4.56 -8.09
CA GLY A 78 -14.94 -4.48 -9.38
C GLY A 78 -14.26 -3.13 -9.65
N VAL A 79 -13.69 -2.99 -10.85
CA VAL A 79 -12.92 -1.82 -11.26
C VAL A 79 -13.59 -1.15 -12.46
N GLN A 80 -13.80 0.15 -12.36
CA GLN A 80 -14.30 0.95 -13.48
C GLN A 80 -13.14 1.31 -14.42
N PRO A 81 -13.28 1.14 -15.74
CA PRO A 81 -12.24 1.53 -16.68
C PRO A 81 -11.92 3.02 -16.58
N ALA A 82 -10.63 3.35 -16.50
CA ALA A 82 -10.14 4.72 -16.56
C ALA A 82 -8.73 4.73 -17.15
N SER A 83 -8.38 5.83 -17.81
CA SER A 83 -7.07 6.02 -18.42
C SER A 83 -6.54 7.42 -18.14
N CYS A 84 -5.23 7.51 -17.98
CA CYS A 84 -4.45 8.70 -17.65
C CYS A 84 -2.96 8.37 -17.79
N ASP A 85 -2.09 9.35 -17.53
CA ASP A 85 -0.64 9.20 -17.75
C ASP A 85 0.10 8.35 -16.70
N VAL A 86 -0.60 7.78 -15.70
CA VAL A 86 0.07 7.25 -14.49
C VAL A 86 1.25 6.29 -14.70
N ASP A 87 1.19 5.17 -15.41
CA ASP A 87 2.34 4.25 -15.57
C ASP A 87 2.71 3.45 -14.29
N ILE A 88 2.04 2.30 -14.17
CA ILE A 88 2.26 1.32 -13.10
C ILE A 88 3.63 0.65 -13.20
N ALA A 89 4.27 0.64 -14.38
CA ALA A 89 5.59 0.05 -14.54
C ALA A 89 6.63 0.75 -13.64
N LYS A 90 6.52 2.07 -13.47
CA LYS A 90 7.39 2.83 -12.56
C LYS A 90 7.23 2.42 -11.10
N HIS A 91 6.01 2.15 -10.66
CA HIS A 91 5.76 1.63 -9.31
C HIS A 91 6.37 0.25 -9.14
N TYR A 92 6.08 -0.66 -10.07
CA TYR A 92 6.59 -2.03 -10.06
C TYR A 92 8.11 -2.07 -10.05
N MET A 93 8.77 -1.33 -10.95
CA MET A 93 10.23 -1.26 -11.04
C MET A 93 10.85 -0.69 -9.76
N LEU A 94 10.25 0.34 -9.15
CA LEU A 94 10.71 0.85 -7.87
C LEU A 94 10.61 -0.21 -6.77
N GLY A 95 9.51 -0.96 -6.72
CA GLY A 95 9.36 -2.08 -5.79
C GLY A 95 10.45 -3.14 -5.99
N VAL A 96 10.73 -3.53 -7.23
CA VAL A 96 11.79 -4.49 -7.57
C VAL A 96 13.16 -3.97 -7.12
N GLN A 97 13.48 -2.70 -7.37
CA GLN A 97 14.74 -2.07 -6.94
C GLN A 97 14.91 -2.05 -5.42
N LEU A 98 13.81 -1.87 -4.68
CA LEU A 98 13.80 -1.89 -3.22
C LEU A 98 13.82 -3.31 -2.63
N GLY A 99 13.73 -4.36 -3.45
CA GLY A 99 13.74 -5.76 -3.02
C GLY A 99 12.37 -6.36 -2.72
N VAL A 100 11.28 -5.74 -3.18
CA VAL A 100 9.92 -6.28 -3.04
C VAL A 100 9.79 -7.54 -3.88
N ASN A 101 9.47 -8.66 -3.22
CA ASN A 101 9.25 -9.97 -3.85
C ASN A 101 7.84 -10.54 -3.57
N GLY A 102 6.99 -9.80 -2.86
CA GLY A 102 5.64 -10.20 -2.50
C GLY A 102 4.84 -9.01 -1.96
N THR A 103 3.52 -9.14 -1.87
CA THR A 103 2.63 -8.10 -1.35
C THR A 103 1.77 -8.61 -0.18
N PRO A 104 1.39 -7.76 0.79
CA PRO A 104 1.84 -6.37 0.91
C PRO A 104 3.32 -6.29 1.32
N ALA A 105 4.01 -5.23 0.89
CA ALA A 105 5.35 -4.91 1.36
C ALA A 105 5.40 -3.43 1.72
N MET A 106 5.91 -3.12 2.91
CA MET A 106 5.90 -1.78 3.50
C MET A 106 7.31 -1.19 3.44
N VAL A 107 7.41 0.09 3.10
CA VAL A 107 8.63 0.88 3.13
C VAL A 107 8.45 1.97 4.16
N LEU A 108 9.33 1.99 5.15
CA LEU A 108 9.33 2.97 6.24
C LEU A 108 9.91 4.30 5.76
N SER A 109 9.80 5.35 6.59
CA SER A 109 10.25 6.70 6.24
C SER A 109 11.75 6.83 5.99
N ASP A 110 12.56 5.92 6.55
CA ASP A 110 14.01 5.84 6.36
C ASP A 110 14.42 4.96 5.16
N GLY A 111 13.46 4.39 4.44
CA GLY A 111 13.70 3.49 3.31
C GLY A 111 13.79 2.01 3.69
N THR A 112 13.70 1.66 4.98
CA THR A 112 13.69 0.26 5.41
C THR A 112 12.52 -0.49 4.79
N LEU A 113 12.80 -1.60 4.11
CA LEU A 113 11.79 -2.51 3.58
C LEU A 113 11.35 -3.51 4.67
N MET A 114 10.06 -3.55 4.95
CA MET A 114 9.40 -4.53 5.81
C MET A 114 8.41 -5.37 4.96
N PRO A 115 8.80 -6.60 4.57
CA PRO A 115 7.92 -7.49 3.82
C PRO A 115 6.74 -8.02 4.67
N GLY A 116 5.61 -8.24 4.00
CA GLY A 116 4.47 -8.95 4.56
C GLY A 116 3.45 -8.08 5.27
N TYR A 117 2.36 -8.73 5.67
CA TYR A 117 1.28 -8.13 6.45
C TYR A 117 1.62 -8.13 7.95
N ARG A 118 1.13 -7.12 8.67
CA ARG A 118 1.19 -7.02 10.14
C ARG A 118 -0.14 -6.46 10.62
N ASP A 119 -0.73 -7.05 11.67
CA ASP A 119 -1.93 -6.48 12.28
C ASP A 119 -1.68 -5.05 12.81
N PRO A 120 -2.68 -4.16 12.87
CA PRO A 120 -2.48 -2.73 13.16
C PRO A 120 -1.73 -2.45 14.46
N LYS A 121 -2.02 -3.20 15.53
CA LYS A 121 -1.35 -3.04 16.83
C LYS A 121 0.12 -3.48 16.78
N ASP A 122 0.41 -4.59 16.12
CA ASP A 122 1.77 -5.10 15.99
C ASP A 122 2.61 -4.17 15.12
N LEU A 123 2.04 -3.68 14.02
CA LEU A 123 2.70 -2.69 13.17
C LEU A 123 2.98 -1.41 13.96
N LYS A 124 2.03 -0.92 14.75
CA LYS A 124 2.23 0.28 15.58
C LYS A 124 3.39 0.09 16.57
N ALA A 125 3.46 -1.05 17.25
CA ALA A 125 4.54 -1.34 18.19
C ALA A 125 5.90 -1.41 17.49
N LEU A 126 5.97 -2.06 16.33
CA LEU A 126 7.18 -2.14 15.52
C LEU A 126 7.66 -0.75 15.04
N LEU A 127 6.73 0.09 14.56
CA LEU A 127 7.05 1.44 14.10
C LEU A 127 7.53 2.34 15.23
N ASP A 128 6.92 2.24 16.42
CA ASP A 128 7.38 2.99 17.60
C ASP A 128 8.78 2.59 18.03
N GLU A 129 9.07 1.28 18.02
CA GLU A 129 10.39 0.78 18.38
C GLU A 129 11.44 1.18 17.35
N HIS A 130 11.13 1.03 16.06
CA HIS A 130 11.99 1.48 14.96
C HIS A 130 12.29 2.99 15.03
N GLN A 131 11.28 3.80 15.35
CA GLN A 131 11.46 5.24 15.50
C GLN A 131 12.43 5.59 16.64
N LYS A 132 12.37 4.89 17.78
CA LYS A 132 13.32 5.10 18.88
C LYS A 132 14.75 4.78 18.46
N GLN A 133 14.95 3.62 17.83
CA GLN A 133 16.26 3.15 17.39
C GLN A 133 16.89 4.09 16.35
N THR A 134 16.09 4.60 15.41
CA THR A 134 16.57 5.51 14.35
C THR A 134 16.72 6.96 14.80
N SER A 135 16.07 7.36 15.88
CA SER A 135 16.20 8.71 16.44
C SER A 135 17.39 8.88 17.39
N GLY A 136 18.17 7.81 17.64
CA GLY A 136 19.42 7.88 18.40
C GLY A 136 19.25 8.14 19.90
N ASN A 137 18.12 7.76 20.50
CA ASN A 137 17.86 7.83 21.93
C ASN A 137 17.82 6.43 22.57
#